data_AF-A0A7X5VPX0-F1
#
_entry.id   AF-A0A7X5VPX0-F1
#
_cell.length_a   1.000
_cell.length_b   1.000
_cell.length_c   1.000
_cell.angle_alpha   90.00
_cell.angle_beta   90.00
_cell.angle_gamma   90.00
#
_symmetry.space_group_name_H-M   'P 1'
#
loop_
_entity.id
_entity.type
_entity.pdbx_description
1 polymer ?
#
loop_
_entity_poly.entity_id
_entity_poly.type
_entity_poly.pdbx_seq_one_letter_code
_entity_poly.pdbx_strand_id
1 'polypeptide(L)' 'AHPLMVRAARSAFEAIDSRQLLAAASLGHGPGSIFIRVALPLARRGLAAGAVLAFARALGEFGATLMLAGNIPGRT' A
#
# COMPACT_ATOMS: atom_id res chain seq x y z
N ALA A 1 -4.79 11.44 3.66
CA ALA A 1 -4.19 10.09 3.52
C ALA A 1 -4.84 9.20 2.42
N HIS A 2 -6.16 9.21 2.24
CA HIS A 2 -6.90 8.22 1.42
C HIS A 2 -6.46 8.05 -0.07
N PRO A 3 -6.20 9.09 -0.88
CA PRO A 3 -5.90 8.89 -2.31
C PRO A 3 -4.48 8.36 -2.60
N LEU A 4 -3.50 8.65 -1.74
CA LEU A 4 -2.12 8.22 -1.96
C LEU A 4 -1.95 6.72 -1.73
N MET A 5 -2.62 6.16 -0.71
CA MET A 5 -2.55 4.73 -0.42
C MET A 5 -3.20 3.90 -1.53
N VAL A 6 -4.32 4.37 -2.10
CA VAL A 6 -4.98 3.70 -3.25
C VAL A 6 -4.10 3.77 -4.50
N ARG A 7 -3.41 4.88 -4.75
CA ARG A 7 -2.46 4.99 -5.88
C ARG A 7 -1.26 4.06 -5.69
N ALA A 8 -0.71 3.98 -4.49
CA ALA A 8 0.38 3.05 -4.18
C ALA A 8 -0.04 1.59 -4.38
N ALA A 9 -1.22 1.22 -3.85
CA ALA A 9 -1.78 -0.12 -4.04
C ALA A 9 -2.01 -0.43 -5.54
N ARG A 10 -2.62 0.49 -6.29
CA ARG A 10 -2.82 0.34 -7.73
C ARG A 10 -1.50 0.16 -8.47
N SER A 11 -0.48 0.95 -8.16
CA SER A 11 0.85 0.83 -8.78
C SER A 11 1.52 -0.51 -8.48
N ALA A 12 1.31 -1.06 -7.27
CA ALA A 12 1.82 -2.37 -6.89
C ALA A 12 1.16 -3.51 -7.68
N PHE A 13 -0.11 -3.37 -8.05
CA PHE A 13 -0.82 -4.31 -8.91
C PHE A 13 -0.50 -4.10 -10.41
N GLU A 14 -0.33 -2.85 -10.87
CA GLU A 14 0.10 -2.55 -12.24
C GLU A 14 1.53 -3.04 -12.54
N ALA A 15 2.38 -3.15 -11.53
CA ALA A 15 3.71 -3.74 -11.65
C ALA A 15 3.70 -5.27 -11.89
N ILE A 16 2.55 -5.93 -11.78
CA ILE A 16 2.44 -7.38 -12.01
C ILE A 16 2.34 -7.65 -13.51
N ASP A 17 3.23 -8.51 -14.02
CA ASP A 17 3.20 -8.94 -15.42
C ASP A 17 1.94 -9.76 -15.72
N SER A 18 1.16 -9.30 -16.69
CA SER A 18 -0.07 -9.93 -17.18
C SER A 18 0.15 -11.37 -17.65
N ARG A 19 1.37 -11.70 -18.09
CA ARG A 19 1.75 -13.04 -18.53
C ARG A 19 1.69 -14.08 -17.41
N GLN A 20 1.92 -13.65 -16.15
CA GLN A 20 1.81 -14.54 -14.99
C GLN A 20 0.34 -14.86 -14.66
N LEU A 21 -0.56 -13.92 -14.88
CA LEU A 21 -2.01 -14.13 -14.73
C LEU A 21 -2.54 -15.07 -15.82
N LEU A 22 -2.08 -14.89 -17.07
CA LEU A 22 -2.44 -15.75 -18.19
C LEU A 22 -1.92 -17.18 -18.00
N ALA A 23 -0.71 -17.36 -17.48
CA ALA A 23 -0.17 -18.68 -17.14
C ALA A 23 -1.04 -19.39 -16.08
N ALA A 24 -1.44 -18.68 -15.03
CA ALA A 24 -2.33 -19.24 -14.00
C ALA A 24 -3.72 -19.60 -14.54
N ALA A 25 -4.26 -18.79 -15.45
CA ALA A 25 -5.52 -19.09 -16.15
C ALA A 25 -5.39 -20.31 -17.08
N SER A 26 -4.25 -20.46 -17.76
CA SER A 26 -3.98 -21.63 -18.62
C SER A 26 -3.87 -22.94 -17.85
N LEU A 27 -3.54 -22.88 -16.56
CA LEU A 27 -3.51 -24.02 -15.63
C LEU A 27 -4.91 -24.34 -15.06
N GLY A 28 -5.97 -23.66 -15.51
CA GLY A 28 -7.35 -23.90 -15.10
C GLY A 28 -7.75 -23.24 -13.78
N HIS A 29 -6.95 -22.33 -13.22
CA HIS A 29 -7.35 -21.61 -12.02
C HIS A 29 -8.43 -20.57 -12.30
N GLY A 30 -9.50 -20.58 -11.48
CA GLY A 30 -10.51 -19.53 -11.50
C GLY A 30 -9.99 -18.18 -10.97
N PRO A 31 -10.66 -17.06 -11.30
CA PRO A 31 -10.17 -15.70 -11.01
C PRO A 31 -9.90 -15.43 -9.52
N GLY A 32 -10.70 -15.99 -8.60
CA GLY A 32 -10.47 -15.86 -7.16
C GLY A 32 -9.20 -16.60 -6.68
N SER A 33 -8.92 -17.77 -7.26
CA SER A 33 -7.68 -18.52 -6.96
C SER A 33 -6.45 -17.80 -7.48
N ILE A 34 -6.52 -17.26 -8.71
CA ILE A 34 -5.44 -16.46 -9.30
C ILE A 34 -5.16 -15.22 -8.44
N PHE A 35 -6.20 -14.52 -7.97
CA PHE A 35 -6.01 -13.36 -7.11
C PHE A 35 -5.28 -13.71 -5.81
N ILE A 36 -5.74 -14.72 -5.06
CA ILE A 36 -5.17 -15.05 -3.75
C ILE A 36 -3.80 -15.72 -3.86
N ARG A 37 -3.61 -16.62 -4.83
CA ARG A 37 -2.40 -17.45 -4.92
C ARG A 37 -1.31 -16.87 -5.82
N VAL A 38 -1.65 -15.97 -6.72
CA VAL A 38 -0.69 -15.40 -7.68
C VAL A 38 -0.60 -13.89 -7.48
N ALA A 39 -1.67 -13.14 -7.73
CA ALA A 39 -1.63 -11.68 -7.71
C ALA A 39 -1.26 -11.11 -6.33
N LEU A 40 -1.86 -11.62 -5.25
CA LEU A 40 -1.63 -11.15 -3.89
C LEU A 40 -0.19 -11.38 -3.40
N PRO A 41 0.42 -12.58 -3.50
CA PRO A 41 1.82 -12.78 -3.11
C PRO A 41 2.83 -12.09 -4.03
N LEU A 42 2.48 -11.79 -5.29
CA LEU A 42 3.31 -10.95 -6.17
C LEU A 42 3.24 -9.48 -5.75
N ALA A 43 2.03 -8.97 -5.50
CA ALA A 43 1.79 -7.60 -5.03
C ALA A 43 2.36 -7.33 -3.64
N ARG A 44 2.57 -8.36 -2.80
CA ARG A 44 2.94 -8.20 -1.38
C ARG A 44 4.16 -7.31 -1.15
N ARG A 45 5.15 -7.34 -2.05
CA ARG A 45 6.36 -6.51 -1.95
C ARG A 45 6.02 -5.04 -2.20
N GLY A 46 5.21 -4.74 -3.21
CA GLY A 46 4.74 -3.38 -3.49
C GLY A 46 3.79 -2.87 -2.42
N LEU A 47 2.89 -3.71 -1.90
CA LEU A 47 2.00 -3.37 -0.79
C LEU A 47 2.79 -3.07 0.51
N ALA A 48 3.81 -3.86 0.82
CA ALA A 48 4.67 -3.62 1.98
C ALA A 48 5.41 -2.28 1.87
N ALA A 49 5.98 -1.96 0.70
CA ALA A 49 6.63 -0.67 0.46
C ALA A 49 5.63 0.49 0.61
N GLY A 50 4.43 0.37 0.04
CA GLY A 50 3.36 1.36 0.18
C GLY A 50 2.90 1.55 1.63
N ALA A 51 2.81 0.46 2.41
CA ALA A 51 2.44 0.49 3.82
C ALA A 51 3.49 1.22 4.66
N VAL A 52 4.79 0.96 4.43
CA VAL A 52 5.87 1.66 5.14
C VAL A 52 5.85 3.16 4.84
N LEU A 53 5.68 3.56 3.58
CA LEU A 53 5.59 4.97 3.20
C LEU A 53 4.36 5.66 3.82
N ALA A 54 3.21 4.98 3.83
CA ALA A 54 2.00 5.48 4.47
C ALA A 54 2.15 5.61 5.99
N PHE A 55 2.85 4.66 6.63
CA PHE A 55 3.16 4.72 8.05
C PHE A 55 4.10 5.89 8.37
N ALA A 56 5.18 6.06 7.60
CA ALA A 56 6.10 7.18 7.76
C ALA A 56 5.38 8.54 7.61
N ARG A 57 4.45 8.62 6.65
CA ARG A 57 3.58 9.79 6.44
C ARG A 57 2.69 10.06 7.66
N ALA A 58 2.02 9.03 8.17
CA ALA A 58 1.15 9.14 9.33
C ALA A 58 1.91 9.57 10.59
N LEU A 59 3.13 9.05 10.79
CA LEU A 59 4.00 9.44 11.91
C LEU A 59 4.40 10.92 11.82
N GLY A 60 4.69 11.43 10.62
CA GLY A 60 4.99 12.85 10.41
C GLY A 60 3.79 13.76 10.70
N GLU A 61 2.58 13.36 10.28
CA GLU A 61 1.34 14.09 10.56
C GLU A 61 0.97 14.06 12.07
N PHE A 62 1.28 12.97 12.77
CA PHE A 62 1.15 12.87 14.22
C PHE A 62 2.14 13.78 14.95
N GLY A 63 3.39 13.82 14.49
CA GLY A 63 4.42 14.74 15.00
C GLY A 63 4.01 16.21 14.84
N ALA A 64 3.46 16.58 13.68
CA ALA A 64 2.93 17.93 13.45
C ALA A 64 1.81 18.30 14.43
N THR A 65 0.93 17.35 14.75
CA THR A 65 -0.15 17.55 15.73
C THR A 65 0.41 17.72 17.15
N LEU A 66 1.40 16.91 17.55
CA LEU A 66 2.08 17.05 18.85
C LEU A 66 2.83 18.38 18.96
N MET A 67 3.49 18.84 17.89
CA MET A 67 4.17 20.14 17.87
C MET A 67 3.17 21.29 18.02
N LEU A 68 1.99 21.21 17.40
CA LEU A 68 0.92 22.18 17.60
C LEU A 68 0.29 22.12 19.00
N ALA A 69 0.10 20.92 19.56
CA ALA A 69 -0.57 20.73 20.84
C ALA A 69 0.35 20.91 22.07
N GLY A 70 1.66 20.71 21.91
CA GLY A 70 2.62 20.56 23.00
C GLY A 70 3.55 21.74 23.26
N ASN A 71 3.51 22.81 22.47
CA ASN A 71 4.32 23.99 22.77
C ASN A 71 3.69 25.27 22.21
N ILE A 72 2.84 25.92 23.00
CA ILE A 72 2.79 27.39 23.00
C ILE A 72 3.85 27.82 24.03
N PRO A 73 5.11 28.08 23.63
CA PRO A 73 6.06 28.66 24.56
C PRO A 73 5.58 30.09 24.84
N GLY A 74 5.17 30.37 26.08
CA GLY A 74 4.88 31.73 26.55
C GLY A 74 3.41 32.12 26.79
N ARG A 75 2.47 31.19 27.00
CA ARG A 75 1.16 31.51 27.57
C ARG A 75 0.89 30.66 28.81
N THR A 76 1.20 31.22 29.97
CA THR A 76 0.41 30.98 31.20
C THR A 76 -1.00 31.52 31.01
#